data_AF-A0A4Y2V0U1-F1
#
_entry.id   AF-A0A4Y2V0U1-F1
#
_cell.length_a   1.000
_cell.length_b   1.000
_cell.length_c   1.000
_cell.angle_alpha   90.00
_cell.angle_beta   90.00
_cell.angle_gamma   90.00
#
_symmetry.space_group_name_H-M   'P 1'
#
loop_
_entity.id
_entity.type
_entity.pdbx_description
1 polymer ?
#
loop_
_entity_poly.entity_id
_entity_poly.type
_entity_poly.pdbx_seq_one_letter_code
_entity_poly.pdbx_strand_id
1 'polypeptide(L)'
;MTVTELNGLLKQIPGSGNCEEDDVSSWLDCAADDAGFQLMSDDEIIAQIRKPNRDNDNSESDEVEVIETSKISNYDDLNVLLKD
;
A
#
# COMPACT_ATOMS: atom_id res chain seq x y z
N MET A 1 4.98 -10.00 -7.31
CA MET A 1 3.65 -10.42 -6.82
C MET A 1 2.68 -10.29 -7.98
N THR A 2 1.87 -11.30 -8.26
CA THR A 2 0.84 -11.24 -9.31
C THR A 2 -0.53 -10.88 -8.74
N VAL A 3 -1.41 -10.32 -9.58
CA VAL A 3 -2.81 -10.00 -9.21
C VAL A 3 -3.52 -11.24 -8.67
N THR A 4 -3.33 -12.40 -9.31
CA THR A 4 -3.95 -13.67 -8.91
C THR A 4 -3.43 -14.16 -7.56
N GLU A 5 -2.12 -14.02 -7.27
CA GLU A 5 -1.57 -14.35 -5.95
C GLU A 5 -2.16 -13.46 -4.85
N LEU A 6 -2.25 -12.15 -5.10
CA LEU A 6 -2.80 -11.18 -4.15
C LEU A 6 -4.30 -11.43 -3.91
N ASN A 7 -5.07 -11.68 -4.96
CA ASN A 7 -6.48 -12.05 -4.86
C ASN A 7 -6.67 -13.36 -4.06
N GLY A 8 -5.82 -14.36 -4.30
CA GLY A 8 -5.83 -15.62 -3.53
C GLY A 8 -5.57 -15.43 -2.04
N LEU A 9 -4.75 -14.45 -1.66
CA LEU A 9 -4.51 -14.06 -0.27
C LEU A 9 -5.71 -13.29 0.31
N LEU A 10 -6.28 -12.35 -0.46
CA LEU A 10 -7.44 -11.59 -0.04
C LEU A 10 -8.61 -12.50 0.29
N LYS A 11 -8.90 -13.53 -0.53
CA LYS A 11 -9.98 -14.50 -0.28
C LYS A 11 -9.87 -15.28 1.02
N GLN A 12 -8.72 -15.29 1.68
CA GLN A 12 -8.55 -15.92 3.00
C GLN A 12 -9.02 -15.02 4.15
N ILE A 13 -9.23 -13.72 3.90
CA ILE A 13 -9.69 -12.74 4.87
C ILE A 13 -11.23 -12.79 4.92
N PRO A 14 -11.87 -12.99 6.08
CA PRO A 14 -13.32 -12.89 6.20
C PRO A 14 -13.80 -11.50 5.77
N GLY A 15 -14.83 -11.44 4.90
CA GLY A 15 -15.42 -10.18 4.43
C GLY A 15 -14.86 -9.62 3.11
N SER A 16 -13.78 -10.20 2.58
CA SER A 16 -13.17 -9.81 1.30
C SER A 16 -13.68 -10.59 0.09
N GLY A 17 -14.66 -11.50 0.29
CA GLY A 17 -15.11 -12.44 -0.75
C GLY A 17 -15.74 -11.78 -1.97
N ASN A 18 -16.00 -10.48 -1.91
CA ASN A 18 -16.53 -9.63 -2.98
C ASN A 18 -15.44 -8.97 -3.82
N CYS A 19 -14.17 -9.04 -3.42
CA CYS A 19 -13.06 -8.53 -4.23
C CYS A 19 -12.79 -9.46 -5.41
N GLU A 20 -12.91 -8.94 -6.63
CA GLU A 20 -12.53 -9.63 -7.85
C GLU A 20 -11.11 -9.22 -8.30
N GLU A 21 -10.53 -9.96 -9.26
CA GLU A 21 -9.19 -9.64 -9.78
C GLU A 21 -9.14 -8.25 -10.45
N ASP A 22 -10.26 -7.79 -11.01
CA ASP A 22 -10.39 -6.45 -11.60
C ASP A 22 -10.32 -5.36 -10.52
N ASP A 23 -10.91 -5.56 -9.34
CA ASP A 23 -10.81 -4.62 -8.22
C ASP A 23 -9.36 -4.51 -7.74
N VAL A 24 -8.69 -5.67 -7.61
CA VAL A 24 -7.27 -5.74 -7.23
C VAL A 24 -6.40 -5.05 -8.28
N SER A 25 -6.68 -5.26 -9.56
CA SER A 25 -5.95 -4.61 -10.66
C SER A 25 -6.13 -3.10 -10.62
N SER A 26 -7.36 -2.62 -10.41
CA SER A 26 -7.64 -1.19 -10.27
C SER A 26 -6.91 -0.57 -9.08
N TRP A 27 -6.76 -1.28 -7.95
CA TRP A 27 -6.01 -0.77 -6.79
C TRP A 27 -4.51 -0.69 -7.07
N LEU A 28 -3.95 -1.67 -7.78
CA LEU A 28 -2.54 -1.67 -8.15
C LEU A 28 -2.22 -0.59 -9.19
N ASP A 29 -3.12 -0.36 -10.15
CA ASP A 29 -2.95 0.67 -11.17
C ASP A 29 -2.99 2.08 -10.59
N CYS A 30 -3.76 2.32 -9.51
CA CYS A 30 -3.79 3.62 -8.83
C CYS A 30 -2.43 4.04 -8.27
N ALA A 31 -1.58 3.08 -7.88
CA ALA A 31 -0.28 3.35 -7.24
C ALA A 31 0.91 3.13 -8.19
N ALA A 32 0.67 2.68 -9.43
CA ALA A 32 1.74 2.31 -10.36
C ALA A 32 2.63 3.50 -10.77
N ASP A 33 2.02 4.68 -10.94
CA ASP A 33 2.71 5.88 -11.41
C ASP A 33 3.09 6.85 -10.27
N ASP A 34 2.67 6.57 -9.03
CA ASP A 34 2.94 7.45 -7.89
C ASP A 34 4.29 7.13 -7.24
N ALA A 35 5.20 8.11 -7.27
CA ALA A 35 6.56 7.93 -6.81
C ALA A 35 6.59 7.63 -5.29
N GLY A 36 7.16 6.49 -4.93
CA GLY A 36 7.21 6.03 -3.53
C GLY A 36 6.11 5.02 -3.15
N PHE A 37 5.05 4.90 -3.95
CA PHE A 37 3.99 3.90 -3.77
C PHE A 37 4.03 2.76 -4.81
N GLN A 38 4.97 2.84 -5.75
CA GLN A 38 5.20 1.82 -6.77
C GLN A 38 5.54 0.47 -6.13
N LEU A 39 4.98 -0.60 -6.67
CA LEU A 39 5.40 -1.96 -6.34
C LEU A 39 6.78 -2.24 -6.96
N MET A 40 7.80 -2.32 -6.11
CA MET A 40 9.18 -2.60 -6.52
C MET A 40 9.62 -3.98 -6.04
N SER A 41 10.46 -4.67 -6.82
CA SER A 41 11.17 -5.86 -6.32
C SER A 41 12.27 -5.49 -5.33
N ASP A 42 12.72 -6.46 -4.53
CA ASP A 42 13.80 -6.27 -3.55
C ASP A 42 15.06 -5.67 -4.21
N ASP A 43 15.43 -6.13 -5.40
CA ASP A 43 16.58 -5.62 -6.14
C ASP A 43 16.39 -4.16 -6.58
N GLU A 44 15.17 -3.79 -7.00
CA GLU A 44 14.82 -2.42 -7.38
C GLU A 44 14.82 -1.48 -6.18
N ILE A 45 14.30 -1.92 -5.03
CA ILE A 45 14.36 -1.18 -3.76
C ILE A 45 15.82 -0.95 -3.36
N ILE A 46 16.64 -2.00 -3.39
CA ILE A 46 18.07 -1.92 -3.08
C ILE A 46 18.78 -0.97 -4.05
N ALA A 47 18.43 -1.01 -5.34
CA ALA A 47 19.00 -0.11 -6.34
C ALA A 47 18.59 1.36 -6.11
N GLN A 48 17.35 1.64 -5.71
CA GLN A 48 16.89 2.99 -5.34
C GLN A 48 17.64 3.51 -4.12
N ILE A 49 17.79 2.70 -3.06
CA ILE A 49 18.51 3.10 -1.83
C ILE A 49 20.00 3.31 -2.10
N ARG A 50 20.60 2.47 -2.96
CA ARG A 50 22.03 2.55 -3.30
C ARG A 50 22.36 3.66 -4.29
N LYS A 51 21.38 4.21 -5.01
CA LYS A 51 21.60 5.41 -5.84
C LYS A 51 21.96 6.55 -4.90
N PRO A 52 23.17 7.12 -4.97
CA PRO A 52 23.49 8.32 -4.20
C PRO A 52 22.49 9.39 -4.62
N ASN A 53 21.86 10.03 -3.64
CA ASN A 53 20.88 11.09 -3.82
C ASN A 53 21.52 12.14 -4.75
N ARG A 54 21.17 12.13 -6.04
CA ARG A 54 21.62 13.19 -6.95
C ARG A 54 20.81 14.39 -6.52
N ASP A 55 21.47 15.29 -5.80
CA ASP A 55 20.98 16.60 -5.34
C ASP A 55 19.79 17.07 -6.19
N ASN A 56 18.58 16.69 -5.75
CA ASN A 56 17.39 17.32 -6.27
C ASN A 56 17.24 18.57 -5.43
N ASP A 57 17.36 19.70 -6.13
CA ASP A 57 17.33 21.03 -5.58
C ASP A 57 16.23 21.17 -4.52
N ASN A 58 16.62 21.78 -3.41
CA ASN A 58 15.82 22.13 -2.26
C ASN A 58 14.52 22.85 -2.65
N SER A 59 13.41 22.13 -2.79
CA SER A 59 12.09 22.72 -2.60
C SER A 59 11.13 21.74 -1.95
N GLU A 60 10.87 22.07 -0.70
CA GLU A 60 9.80 21.62 0.18
C GLU A 60 10.08 20.37 1.02
N SER A 61 10.12 20.63 2.32
CA SER A 61 10.29 19.68 3.40
C SER A 61 9.03 18.82 3.47
N ASP A 62 9.05 17.65 2.85
CA ASP A 62 8.11 16.60 3.23
C ASP A 62 8.49 16.15 4.64
N GLU A 63 7.88 16.82 5.61
CA GLU A 63 7.61 16.25 6.91
C GLU A 63 7.09 14.82 6.67
N VAL A 64 7.94 13.83 6.96
CA VAL A 64 7.48 12.46 7.08
C VAL A 64 6.47 12.48 8.22
N GLU A 65 5.17 12.55 7.88
CA GLU A 65 4.12 12.27 8.83
C GLU A 65 4.32 10.81 9.20
N VAL A 66 5.14 10.59 10.23
CA VAL A 66 5.18 9.35 10.97
C VAL A 66 3.77 9.23 11.50
N ILE A 67 2.93 8.50 10.77
CA ILE A 67 1.75 7.89 11.33
C ILE A 67 2.26 6.99 12.45
N GLU A 68 2.41 7.59 13.64
CA GLU A 68 2.45 6.85 14.88
C GLU A 68 1.23 5.96 14.77
N THR A 69 1.46 4.67 14.62
CA THR A 69 0.44 3.65 14.79
C THR A 69 0.08 3.68 16.28
N SER A 70 -0.59 4.75 16.69
CA SER A 70 -1.31 4.84 17.94
C SER A 70 -2.20 3.64 17.93
N LYS A 71 -1.86 2.70 18.82
CA LYS A 71 -2.59 1.45 19.08
C LYS A 71 -4.05 1.72 18.79
N ILE A 72 -4.60 1.05 17.78
CA ILE A 72 -6.01 1.15 17.40
C ILE A 72 -6.79 0.53 18.57
N SER A 73 -6.97 1.32 19.62
CA SER A 73 -7.74 1.04 20.81
C SER A 73 -9.14 1.56 20.56
N ASN A 74 -9.78 1.03 19.52
CA ASN A 74 -11.22 0.82 19.57
C ASN A 74 -11.66 -0.13 18.46
N TYR A 75 -11.86 -1.39 18.85
CA TYR A 75 -12.49 -2.41 18.00
C TYR A 75 -13.97 -2.05 17.72
N ASP A 76 -14.55 -1.09 18.44
CA ASP A 76 -15.96 -0.71 18.31
C ASP A 76 -16.26 0.11 17.04
N ASP A 77 -15.28 0.82 16.46
CA ASP A 77 -15.49 1.61 15.22
C ASP A 77 -15.57 0.73 13.96
N LEU A 78 -14.92 -0.43 13.95
CA LEU A 78 -15.03 -1.41 12.86
C LEU A 78 -16.39 -2.11 12.84
N ASN A 79 -17.13 -2.05 13.95
CA ASN A 79 -18.42 -2.70 14.12
C ASN A 79 -19.56 -1.96 13.36
N VAL A 80 -19.31 -0.74 12.88
CA VAL A 80 -20.21 0.01 11.98
C VAL A 80 -20.07 -0.48 10.54
N LEU A 81 -18.89 -0.96 10.15
CA LEU A 81 -18.60 -1.46 8.80
C LEU A 81 -18.98 -2.94 8.60
N LEU A 82 -19.26 -3.66 9.69
CA LEU A 82 -19.69 -5.07 9.67
C LEU A 82 -21.20 -5.27 9.86
N LYS A 83 -21.98 -4.19 9.89
CA LYS A 83 -23.44 -4.24 9.90
C LYS A 83 -23.97 -4.08 8.49
N ASP A 84 -24.05 -5.20 7.78
CA ASP A 84 -25.31 -5.83 7.32
C ASP A 84 -25.00 -7.13 6.56
#